data_AF-A0A397VVQ3-F1
#
_entry.id   AF-A0A397VVQ3-F1
#
_cell.length_a   1.000
_cell.length_b   1.000
_cell.length_c   1.000
_cell.angle_alpha   90.00
_cell.angle_beta   90.00
_cell.angle_gamma   90.00
#
_symmetry.space_group_name_H-M   'P 1'
#
loop_
_entity.id
_entity.type
_entity.pdbx_description
1 polymer ?
#
loop_
_entity_poly.entity_id
_entity_poly.type
_entity_poly.pdbx_seq_one_letter_code
_entity_poly.pdbx_strand_id
1 'polypeptide(L)'
;MVTFEEVEPSIIFDLLVPSRKLGLTELVEYIQSYLIDNNASWLRLKFTQVYSTSFQDNNFKALQTFCTDILVKYPNLVFDSNDFSSVQENALNIPWEDICRIKGELGESDLPFIVELVN
;
A
#
# COMPACT_ATOMS: atom_id res chain seq x y z
N MET A 1 9.11 24.99 11.04
CA MET A 1 8.86 23.55 11.17
C MET A 1 7.36 23.36 11.01
N VAL A 2 6.92 22.67 9.97
CA VAL A 2 5.48 22.39 9.75
C VAL A 2 5.14 21.16 10.60
N THR A 3 4.22 21.30 11.55
CA THR A 3 3.75 20.19 12.38
C THR A 3 2.45 19.64 11.80
N PHE A 4 2.34 18.32 11.71
CA PHE A 4 1.17 17.62 11.18
C PHE A 4 0.27 17.04 12.29
N GLU A 5 0.53 17.39 13.54
CA GLU A 5 -0.07 16.80 14.74
C GLU A 5 -1.60 16.93 14.78
N GLU A 6 -2.16 17.97 14.17
CA GLU A 6 -3.61 18.24 14.14
C GLU A 6 -4.24 18.05 12.75
N VAL A 7 -3.46 17.57 11.77
CA VAL A 7 -3.93 17.40 10.39
C VAL A 7 -4.41 15.97 10.18
N GLU A 8 -5.57 15.79 9.53
CA GLU A 8 -6.07 14.44 9.23
C GLU A 8 -5.05 13.65 8.38
N PRO A 9 -4.79 12.36 8.70
CA PRO A 9 -3.83 11.55 7.95
C PRO A 9 -4.13 11.45 6.45
N SER A 10 -5.41 11.49 6.06
CA SER A 10 -5.85 11.55 4.66
C SER A 10 -5.31 12.79 3.94
N ILE A 11 -5.43 13.96 4.57
CA ILE A 11 -4.94 15.22 4.01
C ILE A 11 -3.41 15.16 3.84
N ILE A 12 -2.70 14.64 4.85
CA ILE A 12 -1.25 14.49 4.79
C ILE A 12 -0.85 13.53 3.67
N PHE A 13 -1.55 12.41 3.53
CA PHE A 13 -1.31 11.43 2.48
C PHE A 13 -1.55 12.02 1.08
N ASP A 14 -2.62 12.79 0.90
CA ASP A 14 -2.96 13.45 -0.37
C ASP A 14 -1.88 14.47 -0.82
N LEU A 15 -1.01 14.93 0.08
CA LEU A 15 0.12 15.80 -0.26
C LEU A 15 1.28 15.06 -0.94
N LEU A 16 1.36 13.72 -0.87
CA LEU A 16 2.48 12.94 -1.43
C LEU A 16 2.65 13.16 -2.93
N VAL A 17 1.57 13.01 -3.71
CA VAL A 17 1.61 13.10 -5.17
C VAL A 17 1.92 14.53 -5.63
N PRO A 18 1.25 15.59 -5.14
CA PRO A 18 1.60 16.97 -5.46
C PRO A 18 3.04 17.33 -5.05
N SER A 19 3.48 16.95 -3.85
CA SER A 19 4.84 17.26 -3.37
C SER A 19 5.90 16.61 -4.24
N ARG A 20 5.69 15.36 -4.65
CA ARG A 20 6.55 14.67 -5.61
C ARG A 20 6.56 15.36 -6.97
N LYS A 21 5.39 15.73 -7.51
CA LYS A 21 5.29 16.43 -8.81
C LYS A 21 6.00 17.79 -8.79
N LEU A 22 6.04 18.45 -7.64
CA LEU A 22 6.75 19.72 -7.43
C LEU A 22 8.25 19.54 -7.12
N GLY A 23 8.76 18.31 -7.04
CA GLY A 23 10.17 18.03 -6.75
C GLY A 23 10.56 18.28 -5.28
N LEU A 24 9.60 18.30 -4.36
CA LEU A 24 9.83 18.53 -2.93
C LEU A 24 10.24 17.23 -2.21
N THR A 25 11.38 16.65 -2.59
CA THR A 25 11.82 15.33 -2.13
C THR A 25 11.90 15.21 -0.60
N GLU A 26 12.48 16.20 0.09
CA GLU A 26 12.59 16.18 1.57
C GLU A 26 11.20 16.14 2.24
N LEU A 27 10.22 16.86 1.68
CA LEU A 27 8.86 16.83 2.19
C LEU A 27 8.20 15.46 1.95
N VAL A 28 8.44 14.86 0.79
CA VAL A 28 7.93 13.52 0.47
C VAL A 28 8.50 12.46 1.41
N GLU A 29 9.80 12.52 1.72
CA GLU A 29 10.45 11.63 2.69
C GLU A 29 9.86 11.84 4.09
N TYR A 30 9.75 13.10 4.52
CA TYR A 30 9.17 13.45 5.82
C TYR A 30 7.73 12.97 5.97
N ILE A 31 6.87 13.18 4.96
CA ILE A 31 5.47 12.73 5.00
C ILE A 31 5.39 11.21 5.15
N GLN A 32 6.19 10.45 4.40
CA GLN A 32 6.18 8.99 4.49
C GLN A 32 6.56 8.51 5.89
N SER A 33 7.67 9.00 6.44
CA SER A 33 8.10 8.65 7.80
C SER A 33 7.06 9.06 8.83
N TYR A 34 6.52 10.27 8.74
CA TYR A 34 5.51 10.77 9.67
C TYR A 34 4.27 9.86 9.70
N LEU A 35 3.74 9.49 8.53
CA LEU A 35 2.57 8.62 8.43
C LEU A 35 2.84 7.22 8.96
N ILE A 36 4.03 6.67 8.72
CA ILE A 36 4.42 5.34 9.23
C ILE A 36 4.55 5.36 10.75
N ASP A 37 5.22 6.36 11.31
CA ASP A 37 5.50 6.44 12.74
C ASP A 37 4.26 6.79 13.57
N ASN A 38 3.40 7.68 13.04
CA ASN A 38 2.28 8.25 13.82
C ASN A 38 0.90 7.76 13.36
N ASN A 39 0.77 7.27 12.12
CA ASN A 39 -0.52 6.94 11.51
C ASN A 39 -0.57 5.52 10.90
N ALA A 40 0.28 4.60 11.35
CA ALA A 40 0.31 3.21 10.86
C ALA A 40 -1.06 2.51 10.88
N SER A 41 -1.90 2.76 11.91
CA SER A 41 -3.25 2.19 11.98
C SER A 41 -4.16 2.69 10.85
N TRP A 42 -4.06 3.98 10.50
CA TRP A 42 -4.80 4.55 9.37
C TRP A 42 -4.27 4.00 8.04
N LEU A 43 -2.95 3.88 7.89
CA LEU A 43 -2.34 3.28 6.69
C LEU A 43 -2.81 1.84 6.46
N ARG A 44 -2.91 1.04 7.53
CA ARG A 44 -3.45 -0.34 7.46
C ARG A 44 -4.93 -0.35 7.11
N LEU A 45 -5.73 0.56 7.66
CA LEU A 45 -7.15 0.69 7.33
C LEU A 45 -7.37 1.09 5.86
N LYS A 46 -6.46 1.90 5.29
CA LYS A 46 -6.50 2.37 3.90
C LYS A 46 -5.52 1.65 2.99
N PHE A 47 -5.21 0.39 3.31
CA PHE A 47 -4.12 -0.36 2.70
C PHE A 47 -4.15 -0.34 1.16
N THR A 48 -5.29 -0.63 0.53
CA THR A 48 -5.41 -0.64 -0.93
C THR A 48 -5.02 0.69 -1.57
N GLN A 49 -5.50 1.81 -1.01
CA GLN A 49 -5.20 3.15 -1.50
C GLN A 49 -3.71 3.47 -1.31
N VAL A 50 -3.16 3.14 -0.15
CA VAL A 50 -1.74 3.34 0.18
C VAL A 50 -0.86 2.52 -0.75
N TYR A 51 -1.16 1.24 -0.93
CA TYR A 51 -0.46 0.33 -1.84
C TYR A 51 -0.46 0.89 -3.26
N SER A 52 -1.64 1.13 -3.84
CA SER A 52 -1.77 1.65 -5.20
C SER A 52 -0.98 2.94 -5.42
N THR A 53 -1.13 3.92 -4.53
CA THR A 53 -0.40 5.20 -4.61
C THR A 53 1.10 5.00 -4.50
N SER A 54 1.55 4.13 -3.59
CA SER A 54 2.97 3.88 -3.32
C SER A 54 3.68 3.19 -4.49
N PHE A 55 3.00 2.31 -5.21
CA PHE A 55 3.55 1.52 -6.32
C PHE A 55 3.26 2.11 -7.71
N GLN A 56 2.36 3.09 -7.83
CA GLN A 56 2.11 3.78 -9.10
C GLN A 56 3.38 4.45 -9.67
N ASP A 57 4.31 4.86 -8.81
CA ASP A 57 5.64 5.36 -9.18
C ASP A 57 6.69 4.93 -8.14
N ASN A 58 7.93 4.65 -8.56
CA ASN A 58 9.05 4.19 -7.69
C ASN A 58 9.59 5.24 -6.69
N ASN A 59 8.78 6.24 -6.33
CA ASN A 59 9.17 7.41 -5.55
C ASN A 59 8.78 7.34 -4.07
N PHE A 60 7.91 6.40 -3.68
CA PHE A 60 7.40 6.29 -2.31
C PHE A 60 7.93 5.06 -1.58
N LYS A 61 9.27 4.89 -1.59
CA LYS A 61 9.95 3.66 -1.14
C LYS A 61 9.62 3.24 0.28
N ALA A 62 9.48 4.19 1.22
CA ALA A 62 9.20 3.84 2.62
C ALA A 62 7.78 3.26 2.76
N LEU A 63 6.81 3.82 2.04
CA LEU A 63 5.46 3.25 1.99
C LEU A 63 5.42 1.91 1.23
N GLN A 64 6.20 1.75 0.17
CA GLN A 64 6.33 0.46 -0.52
C GLN A 64 6.87 -0.63 0.41
N THR A 65 7.90 -0.33 1.21
CA THR A 65 8.44 -1.26 2.22
C THR A 65 7.40 -1.56 3.29
N PHE A 66 6.73 -0.54 3.83
CA PHE A 66 5.65 -0.72 4.80
C PHE A 66 4.54 -1.65 4.27
N CYS A 67 4.10 -1.44 3.03
CA CYS A 67 3.09 -2.26 2.39
C CYS A 67 3.57 -3.70 2.16
N THR A 68 4.81 -3.87 1.68
CA THR A 68 5.44 -5.18 1.47
C THR A 68 5.52 -5.98 2.77
N ASP A 69 5.93 -5.35 3.87
CA ASP A 69 6.05 -6.00 5.17
C ASP A 69 4.70 -6.48 5.72
N ILE A 70 3.61 -5.78 5.36
CA ILE A 70 2.25 -6.20 5.70
C ILE A 70 1.84 -7.42 4.86
N LEU A 71 2.09 -7.40 3.55
CA LEU A 71 1.75 -8.51 2.65
C LEU A 71 2.44 -9.81 3.03
N VAL A 72 3.74 -9.75 3.35
CA VAL A 72 4.52 -10.92 3.76
C VAL A 72 3.98 -11.52 5.06
N LYS A 73 3.55 -10.68 6.02
CA LYS A 73 3.05 -11.16 7.32
C LYS A 73 1.59 -11.62 7.28
N TYR A 74 0.80 -11.02 6.39
CA TYR A 74 -0.65 -11.19 6.34
C TYR A 74 -1.10 -11.20 4.88
N PRO A 75 -0.75 -12.23 4.10
CA PRO A 75 -1.10 -12.30 2.68
C PRO A 75 -2.63 -12.25 2.48
N ASN A 76 -3.39 -12.74 3.46
CA ASN A 76 -4.85 -12.75 3.46
C ASN A 76 -5.49 -11.35 3.58
N LEU A 77 -4.78 -10.30 4.00
CA LEU A 77 -5.34 -8.94 4.10
C LEU A 77 -5.76 -8.36 2.74
N VAL A 78 -5.13 -8.82 1.66
CA VAL A 78 -5.56 -8.46 0.30
C VAL A 78 -6.86 -9.16 -0.04
N PHE A 79 -7.09 -10.37 0.47
CA PHE A 79 -8.18 -11.26 0.05
C PHE A 79 -9.44 -11.17 0.93
N ASP A 80 -9.30 -10.84 2.22
CA ASP A 80 -10.40 -10.86 3.21
C ASP A 80 -11.00 -9.47 3.52
N SER A 81 -10.52 -8.39 2.88
CA SER A 81 -11.13 -7.08 3.09
C SER A 81 -12.49 -7.00 2.37
N ASN A 82 -13.56 -6.59 3.07
CA ASN A 82 -14.85 -6.26 2.44
C ASN A 82 -14.74 -5.16 1.35
N ASP A 83 -13.61 -4.46 1.29
CA ASP A 83 -13.29 -3.53 0.21
C ASP A 83 -12.96 -4.25 -1.10
N PHE A 84 -12.68 -5.56 -1.10
CA PHE A 84 -12.29 -6.30 -2.32
C PHE A 84 -13.38 -6.36 -3.38
N SER A 85 -14.67 -6.25 -3.00
CA SER A 85 -15.75 -6.10 -3.99
C SER A 85 -15.64 -4.79 -4.78
N SER A 86 -14.92 -3.78 -4.27
CA SER A 86 -14.59 -2.54 -5.00
C SER A 86 -13.19 -2.56 -5.63
N VAL A 87 -12.31 -3.46 -5.17
CA VAL A 87 -10.96 -3.65 -5.72
C VAL A 87 -10.94 -4.60 -6.91
N GLN A 88 -12.03 -5.33 -7.21
CA GLN A 88 -12.11 -6.19 -8.41
C GLN A 88 -11.76 -5.46 -9.72
N GLU A 89 -11.98 -4.14 -9.83
CA GLU A 89 -11.57 -3.35 -11.00
C GLU A 89 -10.10 -2.90 -10.98
N ASN A 90 -9.46 -2.84 -9.80
CA ASN A 90 -8.09 -2.32 -9.63
C ASN A 90 -7.05 -3.37 -9.18
N ALA A 91 -7.49 -4.57 -8.78
CA ALA A 91 -6.66 -5.72 -8.38
C ALA A 91 -5.74 -6.19 -9.51
N LEU A 92 -6.04 -5.81 -10.76
CA LEU A 92 -5.25 -6.13 -11.95
C LEU A 92 -3.90 -5.42 -12.03
N ASN A 93 -3.60 -4.46 -11.14
CA ASN A 93 -2.33 -3.72 -11.15
C ASN A 93 -1.35 -4.11 -10.03
N ILE A 94 -1.52 -5.25 -9.35
CA ILE A 94 -0.45 -5.81 -8.52
C ILE A 94 0.60 -6.40 -9.50
N PRO A 95 1.89 -5.97 -9.43
CA PRO A 95 2.92 -6.54 -10.29
C PRO A 95 2.96 -8.06 -10.15
N TRP A 96 3.00 -8.77 -11.28
CA TRP A 96 3.01 -10.24 -11.28
C TRP A 96 4.18 -10.84 -10.48
N GLU A 97 5.29 -10.11 -10.37
CA GLU A 97 6.45 -10.48 -9.55
C GLU A 97 6.10 -10.53 -8.05
N ASP A 98 5.29 -9.59 -7.56
CA ASP A 98 4.79 -9.58 -6.19
C ASP A 98 3.76 -10.69 -5.96
N ILE A 99 2.89 -10.95 -6.96
CA ILE A 99 1.98 -12.10 -6.93
C ILE A 99 2.76 -13.41 -6.83
N CYS A 100 3.82 -13.57 -7.62
CA CYS A 100 4.67 -14.77 -7.58
C CYS A 100 5.37 -14.94 -6.22
N ARG A 101 5.83 -13.85 -5.60
CA ARG A 101 6.45 -13.92 -4.27
C ARG A 101 5.45 -14.32 -3.19
N ILE A 102 4.23 -13.76 -3.24
CA ILE A 102 3.13 -14.17 -2.35
C ILE A 102 2.80 -15.66 -2.58
N LYS A 103 2.66 -16.11 -3.83
CA LYS A 103 2.40 -17.52 -4.17
C LYS A 103 3.49 -18.49 -3.69
N GLY A 104 4.76 -18.07 -3.66
CA GLY A 104 5.86 -18.91 -3.19
C GLY A 104 5.89 -19.12 -1.67
N GLU A 105 5.18 -18.28 -0.91
CA GLU A 105 5.07 -18.36 0.56
C GLU A 105 3.75 -19.01 1.02
N LEU A 106 2.78 -19.15 0.12
CA LEU A 106 1.48 -19.79 0.38
C LEU A 106 1.58 -21.32 0.26
N GLY A 107 0.83 -22.05 1.09
CA GLY A 107 0.81 -23.51 1.10
C GLY A 107 -0.12 -24.08 0.02
N GLU A 108 -0.02 -25.37 -0.29
CA GLU A 108 -0.89 -26.04 -1.28
C GLU A 108 -2.41 -25.89 -0.99
N SER A 109 -2.80 -25.57 0.25
CA SER A 109 -4.18 -25.27 0.63
C SER A 109 -4.75 -24.02 -0.05
N ASP A 110 -3.90 -23.14 -0.55
CA ASP A 110 -4.27 -21.81 -1.06
C ASP A 110 -4.43 -21.82 -2.60
N LEU A 111 -4.23 -23.00 -3.24
CA LEU A 111 -4.39 -23.24 -4.68
C LEU A 111 -5.77 -22.86 -5.26
N PRO A 112 -6.91 -23.05 -4.57
CA PRO A 112 -8.22 -22.64 -5.09
C PRO A 112 -8.32 -21.11 -5.29
N PHE A 113 -7.73 -20.33 -4.39
CA PHE A 113 -7.70 -18.86 -4.47
C PHE A 113 -6.77 -18.36 -5.59
N ILE A 114 -5.73 -19.13 -5.91
CA ILE A 114 -4.81 -18.84 -7.01
C ILE A 114 -5.48 -18.98 -8.38
N VAL A 115 -6.41 -19.92 -8.55
CA VAL A 115 -7.14 -20.15 -9.82
C VAL A 115 -8.12 -19.03 -10.12
N GLU A 116 -8.70 -18.41 -9.09
CA GLU A 116 -9.65 -17.29 -9.22
C GLU A 116 -8.97 -15.94 -9.55
N LEU A 117 -7.65 -15.85 -9.37
CA LEU A 117 -6.84 -14.67 -9.72
C LEU A 117 -6.37 -14.67 -11.19
N VAL A 118 -6.51 -15.77 -11.92
CA VAL A 118 -5.92 -15.95 -13.27
C VAL A 118 -6.98 -16.19 -14.36
N ASN A 119 -8.26 -16.35 -14.01
CA ASN A 119 -9.40 -16.38 -14.93
C ASN A 119 -10.33 -15.19 -14.70
#